data_AF-A0A5K4F476-F1
#
_entry.id   AF-A0A5K4F476-F1
#
_cell.length_a   1.000
_cell.length_b   1.000
_cell.length_c   1.000
_cell.angle_alpha   90.00
_cell.angle_beta   90.00
_cell.angle_gamma   90.00
#
_symmetry.space_group_name_H-M   'P 1'
#
loop_
_entity.id
_entity.type
_entity.pdbx_description
1 polymer ?
#
loop_
_entity_poly.entity_id
_entity_poly.type
_entity_poly.pdbx_seq_one_letter_code
_entity_poly.pdbx_strand_id
1 'polypeptide(L)' 'MLATSSVFCYLFWLMSSMAQVNPLFGPILHRDTIRILQREWEPIRVL' A
#
# COMPACT_ATOMS: atom_id res chain seq x y z
N MET A 1 7.84 29.60 2.13
CA MET A 1 7.25 28.75 1.07
C MET A 1 7.93 27.39 0.98
N LEU A 2 9.27 27.28 0.93
CA LEU A 2 9.95 25.98 0.88
C LEU A 2 9.85 25.16 2.18
N ALA A 3 10.07 25.78 3.34
CA ALA A 3 10.04 25.09 4.64
C ALA A 3 8.65 24.49 4.95
N THR A 4 7.59 25.29 4.81
CA THR A 4 6.21 24.84 5.06
C THR A 4 5.80 23.72 4.11
N SER A 5 6.11 23.84 2.82
CA SER A 5 5.78 22.80 1.84
C SER A 5 6.54 21.50 2.11
N SER A 6 7.83 21.57 2.44
CA SER A 6 8.64 20.38 2.78
C SER A 6 8.09 19.65 4.02
N VAL A 7 7.67 20.40 5.05
CA VAL A 7 7.07 19.83 6.26
C VAL A 7 5.75 19.13 5.92
N PHE A 8 4.82 19.78 5.20
CA PHE A 8 3.54 19.15 4.87
C PHE A 8 3.68 17.95 3.93
N CYS A 9 4.57 18.01 2.94
CA CYS A 9 4.86 16.88 2.07
C CYS A 9 5.40 15.68 2.84
N TYR A 10 6.33 15.92 3.78
CA TYR A 10 6.87 14.85 4.62
C TYR A 10 5.82 14.27 5.56
N LEU A 11 5.01 15.12 6.21
CA LEU A 11 3.93 14.66 7.09
C LEU A 11 2.88 13.83 6.33
N PHE A 12 2.47 14.25 5.13
CA PHE A 12 1.53 13.49 4.31
C PHE A 12 2.10 12.11 3.92
N TRP A 13 3.36 12.09 3.47
CA TRP A 13 4.06 10.85 3.14
C TRP A 13 4.18 9.92 4.35
N LEU A 14 4.56 10.45 5.51
CA LEU A 14 4.76 9.66 6.72
C LEU A 14 3.43 9.09 7.25
N MET A 15 2.38 9.90 7.30
CA MET A 15 1.06 9.47 7.80
C MET A 15 0.44 8.40 6.88
N SER A 16 0.51 8.59 5.55
CA SER A 16 0.00 7.61 4.58
C SER A 16 0.78 6.28 4.61
N SER A 17 2.07 6.34 4.95
CA SER A 17 2.91 5.15 5.12
C SER A 17 2.57 4.42 6.42
N MET A 18 2.45 5.14 7.55
CA MET A 18 2.11 4.55 8.85
C MET A 18 0.74 3.87 8.87
N ALA A 19 -0.24 4.43 8.16
CA ALA A 19 -1.59 3.85 8.05
C ALA A 19 -1.59 2.43 7.45
N GLN A 20 -0.55 2.05 6.70
CA GLN A 20 -0.47 0.77 5.98
C GLN A 20 0.48 -0.26 6.64
N VAL A 21 1.20 0.09 7.72
CA VAL A 21 2.18 -0.82 8.35
C VAL A 21 1.52 -2.01 9.06
N ASN A 22 0.37 -1.79 9.70
CA ASN A 22 -0.41 -2.84 10.36
C ASN A 22 -1.88 -2.75 9.92
N PRO A 23 -2.19 -3.13 8.67
CA PRO A 23 -3.55 -3.02 8.15
C PRO A 23 -4.43 -4.08 8.82
N LEU A 24 -5.62 -3.67 9.28
CA LEU A 24 -6.59 -4.60 9.88
C LEU A 24 -7.32 -5.44 8.83
N PHE A 25 -7.36 -4.95 7.59
CA PHE A 25 -8.08 -5.58 6.48
C PHE A 25 -7.27 -5.48 5.19
N GLY A 26 -7.39 -6.52 4.37
CA GLY A 26 -6.81 -6.57 3.02
C GLY A 26 -7.81 -6.20 1.93
N PRO A 27 -7.34 -6.03 0.69
CA PRO A 27 -8.21 -5.76 -0.44
C PRO A 27 -9.03 -7.02 -0.82
N ILE A 28 -10.28 -6.81 -1.24
CA ILE A 28 -11.18 -7.89 -1.68
C ILE A 28 -11.10 -7.99 -3.21
N LEU A 29 -10.53 -9.08 -3.72
CA LEU A 29 -10.34 -9.30 -5.16
C LEU A 29 -11.20 -10.45 -5.69
N HIS A 30 -11.59 -10.35 -6.96
CA HIS A 30 -12.26 -11.45 -7.66
C HIS A 30 -11.26 -12.57 -7.98
N ARG A 31 -11.76 -13.81 -8.07
CA ARG A 31 -10.93 -15.01 -8.29
C ARG A 31 -10.09 -14.93 -9.56
N ASP A 32 -10.65 -14.41 -10.64
CA ASP A 32 -9.92 -14.24 -11.91
C ASP A 32 -8.77 -13.24 -11.78
N THR A 33 -8.98 -12.14 -11.04
CA THR A 33 -7.92 -11.16 -10.74
C THR A 33 -6.81 -11.78 -9.90
N ILE A 34 -7.15 -12.59 -8.89
CA ILE A 34 -6.16 -13.31 -8.07
C ILE A 34 -5.34 -14.26 -8.95
N ARG A 35 -5.97 -14.98 -9.88
CA ARG A 35 -5.28 -15.92 -10.78
C ARG A 35 -4.30 -15.21 -11.72
N ILE A 36 -4.66 -14.04 -12.23
CA ILE A 36 -3.75 -13.21 -13.03
C ILE A 36 -2.59 -12.70 -12.16
N LEU A 37 -2.88 -12.21 -10.96
CA LEU A 37 -1.87 -11.68 -10.04
C LEU A 37 -0.86 -12.75 -9.65
N GLN A 38 -1.30 -13.99 -9.38
CA GLN A 38 -0.42 -15.13 -9.09
C GLN A 38 0.47 -15.56 -10.25
N ARG A 39 0.06 -15.28 -11.50
CA ARG A 39 0.84 -15.60 -12.70
C ARG A 39 1.91 -14.54 -12.96
N GLU A 40 1.54 -13.27 -12.85
CA GLU A 40 2.38 -12.14 -13.27
C GLU A 40 3.30 -11.63 -12.15
N TRP A 41 2.90 -11.77 -10.89
CA TRP A 41 3.67 -11.31 -9.74
C TRP A 41 4.35 -12.51 -9.06
N GLU A 42 5.52 -12.29 -8.46
CA GLU A 42 6.23 -13.30 -7.67
C GLU A 42 5.29 -13.98 -6.66
N PRO A 43 5.54 -15.25 -6.27
CA PRO A 43 4.61 -16.03 -5.46
C PRO A 43 4.18 -15.26 -4.21
N ILE A 44 2.93 -14.80 -4.23
CA ILE A 44 2.30 -14.13 -3.10
C ILE A 44 2.22 -15.17 -1.99
N ARG A 45 3.15 -15.10 -1.02
CA ARG A 45 3.02 -15.87 0.23
C ARG A 45 1.85 -15.29 1.00
N VAL A 46 0.65 -15.76 0.69
CA VAL A 46 -0.48 -15.66 1.60
C VAL A 46 -0.23 -16.71 2.68
N LEU A 47 0.31 -16.26 3.82
CA LEU A 47 0.44 -17.06 5.05
C LEU A 47 -0.94 -17.40 5.60
#